data_AF-A0A6A0A392-F1
#
_entry.id   AF-A0A6A0A392-F1
#
_cell.length_a   1.000
_cell.length_b   1.000
_cell.length_c   1.000
_cell.angle_alpha   90.00
_cell.angle_beta   90.00
_cell.angle_gamma   90.00
#
_symmetry.space_group_name_H-M   'P 1'
#
loop_
_entity.id
_entity.type
_entity.pdbx_description
1 polymer ?
#
loop_
_entity_poly.entity_id
_entity_poly.type
_entity_poly.pdbx_seq_one_letter_code
_entity_poly.pdbx_strand_id
1 'polypeptide(L)'
;MVVAPRYDNYLDAWETGVRIKFNCFGNEQEVGFFHAYRDGVDYVFVDHACFNTRGKDIYGGSREELLFRCSMLSKAAIEAVWHVPCGGVTYGDTNLAFIANDWHTALLPVYLQTSHRLVAVSHGYAWECLTPEGGWGLHTILGEAKWKLRGIVNGIDTQEWNPVNDVHLQASRAGGDGYTNYSMADLVEGKRRCKMALQAELGLPVSPDIPMLGFIGRLDYQKGVDLIRDNYDWLMSEKVQLVLLGSGRDDLEAALRDMEARNKDQCRGWVGFSVKMAHRITAGCDVLLMPSRFEPCGT
;
A
#
# COMPACT_ATOMS: atom_id res chain seq x y z
N MET A 1 -12.31 16.89 -5.32
CA MET A 1 -11.29 16.78 -6.39
C MET A 1 -10.09 15.96 -5.92
N VAL A 2 -9.59 15.06 -6.77
CA VAL A 2 -8.33 14.32 -6.64
C VAL A 2 -7.35 14.88 -7.65
N VAL A 3 -6.13 15.23 -7.23
CA VAL A 3 -5.07 15.69 -8.15
C VAL A 3 -3.96 14.64 -8.21
N ALA A 4 -3.61 14.18 -9.41
CA ALA A 4 -2.59 13.16 -9.63
C ALA A 4 -1.73 13.48 -10.87
N PRO A 5 -0.52 12.92 -11.00
CA PRO A 5 0.24 13.04 -12.24
C PRO A 5 -0.44 12.31 -13.40
N ARG A 6 -0.30 12.86 -14.61
CA ARG A 6 -0.66 12.18 -15.84
C ARG A 6 0.54 11.36 -16.33
N TYR A 7 0.50 10.04 -16.17
CA TYR A 7 1.59 9.15 -16.63
C TYR A 7 1.32 8.56 -18.01
N ASP A 8 0.06 8.53 -18.43
CA ASP A 8 -0.37 7.98 -19.71
C ASP A 8 -1.59 8.76 -20.25
N ASN A 9 -1.97 8.45 -21.49
CA ASN A 9 -3.17 8.96 -22.13
C ASN A 9 -4.41 8.17 -21.64
N TYR A 10 -5.04 8.65 -20.56
CA TYR A 10 -6.29 8.08 -20.06
C TYR A 10 -7.46 8.41 -21.02
N LEU A 11 -8.16 7.39 -21.50
CA LEU A 11 -9.21 7.52 -22.53
C LEU A 11 -10.42 8.36 -22.08
N ASP A 12 -10.68 8.39 -20.78
CA ASP A 12 -11.81 9.06 -20.17
C ASP A 12 -11.45 10.41 -19.53
N ALA A 13 -10.21 10.88 -19.73
CA ALA A 13 -9.77 12.20 -19.32
C ALA A 13 -9.66 13.15 -20.52
N TRP A 14 -10.20 14.35 -20.40
CA TRP A 14 -10.15 15.39 -21.44
C TRP A 14 -9.30 16.58 -21.01
N GLU A 15 -8.72 17.28 -21.98
CA GLU A 15 -7.94 18.49 -21.71
C GLU A 15 -8.86 19.63 -21.25
N THR A 16 -8.46 20.33 -20.19
CA THR A 16 -9.24 21.45 -19.62
C THR A 16 -8.98 22.78 -20.32
N GLY A 17 -7.91 22.89 -21.10
CA GLY A 17 -7.40 24.14 -21.68
C GLY A 17 -6.65 25.04 -20.68
N VAL A 18 -6.63 24.68 -19.39
CA VAL A 18 -5.94 25.44 -18.35
C VAL A 18 -4.44 25.13 -18.39
N ARG A 19 -3.63 26.19 -18.48
CA ARG A 19 -2.17 26.16 -18.37
C ARG A 19 -1.73 27.16 -17.29
N ILE A 20 -0.86 26.73 -16.39
CA ILE A 20 -0.30 27.57 -15.34
C ILE A 20 1.23 27.55 -15.41
N LYS A 21 1.85 28.63 -14.95
CA LYS A 21 3.31 28.75 -14.89
C LYS A 21 3.75 29.03 -13.47
N PHE A 22 4.76 28.31 -13.01
CA PHE A 22 5.39 28.57 -11.71
C PHE A 22 6.87 28.23 -11.73
N ASN A 23 7.64 28.85 -10.84
CA ASN A 23 9.05 28.52 -10.69
C ASN A 23 9.21 27.17 -9.96
N CYS A 24 9.99 26.25 -10.51
CA CYS A 24 10.41 25.02 -9.86
C CYS A 24 11.90 24.82 -10.15
N PHE A 25 12.71 24.64 -9.09
CA PHE A 25 14.17 24.44 -9.21
C PHE A 25 14.86 25.58 -9.98
N GLY A 26 14.45 26.82 -9.72
CA GLY A 26 15.04 28.01 -10.34
C GLY A 26 14.57 28.30 -11.76
N ASN A 27 13.80 27.40 -12.39
CA ASN A 27 13.31 27.55 -13.75
C ASN A 27 11.79 27.72 -13.79
N GLU A 28 11.28 28.51 -14.73
CA GLU A 28 9.84 28.57 -15.01
C GLU A 28 9.39 27.25 -15.65
N GLN A 29 8.32 26.67 -15.12
CA GLN A 29 7.70 25.45 -15.65
C GLN A 29 6.25 25.76 -15.98
N GLU A 30 5.79 25.30 -17.14
CA GLU A 30 4.38 25.37 -17.55
C GLU A 30 3.75 23.99 -17.39
N VAL A 31 2.61 23.89 -16.69
CA VAL A 31 1.85 22.64 -16.57
C VAL A 31 0.44 22.80 -17.10
N GLY A 32 -0.11 21.74 -17.67
CA GLY A 32 -1.51 21.66 -18.03
C GLY A 32 -2.31 20.72 -17.14
N PHE A 33 -3.62 20.73 -17.34
CA PHE A 33 -4.55 19.90 -16.60
C PHE A 33 -5.52 19.16 -17.50
N PHE A 34 -5.70 17.88 -17.22
CA PHE A 34 -6.77 17.06 -17.76
C PHE A 34 -7.79 16.76 -16.65
N HIS A 35 -9.04 16.55 -17.02
CA HIS A 35 -10.13 16.28 -16.08
C HIS A 35 -10.88 15.01 -16.48
N ALA A 36 -11.31 14.23 -15.49
CA ALA A 36 -12.24 13.13 -15.62
C ALA A 36 -13.20 13.15 -14.42
N TYR A 37 -14.45 12.71 -14.63
CA TYR A 37 -15.43 12.59 -13.55
C TYR A 37 -15.85 11.14 -13.38
N ARG A 38 -15.59 10.56 -12.20
CA ARG A 38 -15.84 9.14 -11.91
C ARG A 38 -16.49 8.99 -10.55
N ASP A 39 -17.60 8.26 -10.47
CA ASP A 39 -18.28 7.91 -9.21
C ASP A 39 -18.52 9.09 -8.26
N GLY A 40 -18.87 10.25 -8.82
CA GLY A 40 -19.13 11.46 -8.03
C GLY A 40 -17.87 12.29 -7.71
N VAL A 41 -16.71 11.94 -8.26
CA VAL A 41 -15.42 12.55 -7.92
C VAL A 41 -14.75 13.15 -9.17
N ASP A 42 -14.34 14.41 -9.05
CA ASP A 42 -13.47 15.07 -10.02
C ASP A 42 -12.02 14.61 -9.89
N TYR A 43 -11.47 13.99 -10.93
CA TYR A 43 -10.07 13.65 -11.07
C TYR A 43 -9.38 14.65 -11.99
N VAL A 44 -8.36 15.32 -11.48
CA VAL A 44 -7.54 16.28 -12.23
C VAL A 44 -6.13 15.71 -12.39
N PHE A 45 -5.70 15.55 -13.63
CA PHE A 45 -4.39 15.01 -13.96
C PHE A 45 -3.43 16.12 -14.40
N VAL A 46 -2.29 16.23 -13.71
CA VAL A 46 -1.23 17.20 -14.01
C VAL A 46 -0.43 16.71 -15.21
N ASP A 47 -0.48 17.46 -16.30
CA ASP A 47 0.19 17.18 -17.55
C ASP A 47 1.51 17.96 -17.65
N HIS A 48 2.62 17.20 -17.73
CA HIS A 48 3.96 17.74 -17.91
C HIS A 48 4.90 16.65 -18.44
N ALA A 49 5.93 17.04 -19.20
CA ALA A 49 6.91 16.11 -19.78
C ALA A 49 7.62 15.23 -18.73
N CYS A 50 7.77 15.73 -17.50
CA CYS A 50 8.38 14.97 -16.41
C CYS A 50 7.55 13.77 -15.93
N PHE A 51 6.26 13.71 -16.26
CA PHE A 51 5.37 12.58 -15.95
C PHE A 51 5.15 11.69 -17.17
N ASN A 52 4.86 12.30 -18.33
CA ASN A 52 4.45 11.61 -19.55
C ASN A 52 5.52 10.67 -20.15
N THR A 53 6.79 10.86 -19.82
CA THR A 53 7.92 10.16 -20.45
C THR A 53 8.31 8.84 -19.77
N ARG A 54 7.57 8.41 -18.75
CA ARG A 54 7.98 7.29 -17.88
C ARG A 54 7.41 5.92 -18.22
N GLY A 55 6.26 5.87 -18.90
CA GLY A 55 5.53 4.61 -19.08
C GLY A 55 5.31 3.90 -17.74
N LYS A 56 5.86 2.69 -17.60
CA LYS A 56 5.70 1.86 -16.38
C LYS A 56 6.70 2.18 -15.26
N ASP A 57 7.78 2.91 -15.53
CA ASP A 57 8.81 3.25 -14.54
C ASP A 57 8.54 4.60 -13.87
N ILE A 58 7.42 4.69 -13.17
CA ILE A 58 6.97 5.96 -12.55
C ILE A 58 7.82 6.38 -11.33
N TYR A 59 8.57 5.44 -10.74
CA TYR A 59 9.40 5.67 -9.55
C TYR A 59 10.91 5.70 -9.81
N GLY A 60 11.39 5.32 -11.00
CA GLY A 60 12.84 5.26 -11.26
C GLY A 60 13.51 6.62 -11.41
N GLY A 61 14.59 6.67 -12.20
CA GLY A 61 15.36 7.90 -12.48
C GLY A 61 16.21 8.37 -11.30
N SER A 62 16.86 9.52 -11.47
CA SER A 62 17.73 10.09 -10.44
C SER A 62 16.91 10.65 -9.27
N ARG A 63 17.55 10.78 -8.10
CA ARG A 63 16.94 11.41 -6.92
C ARG A 63 16.48 12.84 -7.23
N GLU A 64 17.23 13.59 -8.03
CA GLU A 64 16.89 14.95 -8.41
C GLU A 64 15.64 14.99 -9.31
N GLU A 65 15.55 14.08 -10.28
CA GLU A 65 14.36 13.97 -11.13
C GLU A 65 13.11 13.58 -10.31
N LEU A 66 13.28 12.72 -9.31
CA LEU A 66 12.20 12.33 -8.40
C LEU A 66 11.72 13.52 -7.57
N LEU A 67 12.65 14.26 -6.95
CA LEU A 67 12.34 15.46 -6.18
C LEU A 67 11.68 16.54 -7.03
N PHE A 68 12.13 16.70 -8.27
CA PHE A 68 11.53 17.61 -9.23
C PHE A 68 10.07 17.22 -9.51
N ARG A 69 9.78 15.95 -9.80
CA ARG A 69 8.40 15.45 -10.02
C ARG A 69 7.50 15.67 -8.80
N CYS A 70 7.98 15.34 -7.60
CA CYS A 70 7.22 15.55 -6.36
C CYS A 70 6.93 17.04 -6.11
N SER A 71 7.90 17.91 -6.43
CA SER A 71 7.73 19.37 -6.33
C SER A 71 6.72 19.90 -7.33
N MET A 72 6.78 19.43 -8.58
CA MET A 72 5.84 19.77 -9.65
C MET A 72 4.41 19.36 -9.28
N LEU A 73 4.21 18.13 -8.81
CA LEU A 73 2.90 17.64 -8.39
C LEU A 73 2.35 18.47 -7.23
N SER A 74 3.16 18.70 -6.19
CA SER A 74 2.74 19.44 -5.00
C SER A 74 2.34 20.88 -5.35
N LYS A 75 3.12 21.56 -6.20
CA LYS A 75 2.79 22.92 -6.65
C LYS A 75 1.55 22.96 -7.54
N ALA A 76 1.48 22.08 -8.53
CA ALA A 76 0.34 22.00 -9.43
C ALA A 76 -0.97 21.68 -8.68
N ALA A 77 -0.92 20.86 -7.62
CA ALA A 77 -2.09 20.56 -6.80
C ALA A 77 -2.62 21.77 -6.02
N ILE A 78 -1.74 22.66 -5.55
CA ILE A 78 -2.14 23.92 -4.89
C ILE A 78 -2.83 24.85 -5.89
N GLU A 79 -2.32 24.90 -7.11
CA GLU A 79 -2.85 25.78 -8.16
C GLU A 79 -4.14 25.23 -8.78
N ALA A 80 -4.27 23.91 -8.87
CA ALA A 80 -5.40 23.25 -9.52
C ALA A 80 -6.75 23.67 -8.93
N VAL A 81 -6.85 23.80 -7.60
CA VAL A 81 -8.11 24.20 -6.94
C VAL A 81 -8.58 25.57 -7.41
N TRP A 82 -7.68 26.50 -7.70
CA TRP A 82 -8.00 27.88 -8.07
C TRP A 82 -8.28 28.06 -9.56
N HIS A 83 -7.71 27.19 -10.39
CA HIS A 83 -7.64 27.41 -11.83
C HIS A 83 -8.39 26.38 -12.68
N VAL A 84 -8.61 25.15 -12.19
CA VAL A 84 -9.23 24.08 -12.99
C VAL A 84 -10.75 24.05 -12.77
N PRO A 85 -11.57 24.38 -13.79
CA PRO A 85 -13.02 24.39 -13.66
C PRO A 85 -13.57 22.96 -13.75
N CYS A 86 -13.89 22.37 -12.61
CA CYS A 86 -14.55 21.07 -12.52
C CYS A 86 -16.07 21.28 -12.58
N GLY A 87 -16.73 20.80 -13.63
CA GLY A 87 -18.16 21.08 -13.84
C GLY A 87 -18.46 22.57 -14.08
N GLY A 88 -17.49 23.33 -14.59
CA GLY A 88 -17.62 24.76 -14.91
C GLY A 88 -17.24 25.72 -13.77
N VAL A 89 -16.89 25.22 -12.58
CA VAL A 89 -16.50 26.04 -11.43
C VAL A 89 -15.18 25.54 -10.83
N THR A 90 -14.38 26.46 -10.31
CA THR A 90 -13.16 26.13 -9.58
C THR A 90 -13.50 25.83 -8.12
N TYR A 91 -12.73 24.95 -7.48
CA TYR A 91 -12.92 24.60 -6.08
C TYR A 91 -12.42 25.67 -5.11
N GLY A 92 -11.55 26.56 -5.59
CA GLY A 92 -10.83 27.58 -4.83
C GLY A 92 -11.74 28.45 -3.98
N ASP A 93 -11.74 28.21 -2.67
CA ASP A 93 -12.43 29.02 -1.67
C ASP A 93 -11.64 29.08 -0.35
N THR A 94 -12.21 29.73 0.67
CA THR A 94 -11.58 29.84 2.00
C THR A 94 -11.69 28.57 2.86
N ASN A 95 -12.40 27.53 2.40
CA ASN A 95 -12.74 26.33 3.17
C ASN A 95 -12.24 25.03 2.50
N LEU A 96 -11.01 25.08 1.99
CA LEU A 96 -10.35 23.92 1.38
C LEU A 96 -9.65 23.02 2.40
N ALA A 97 -9.83 21.72 2.23
CA ALA A 97 -9.05 20.69 2.91
C ALA A 97 -8.17 19.95 1.89
N PHE A 98 -6.86 20.04 2.06
CA PHE A 98 -5.89 19.28 1.27
C PHE A 98 -5.54 17.98 2.00
N ILE A 99 -5.63 16.86 1.30
CA ILE A 99 -5.18 15.55 1.77
C ILE A 99 -3.97 15.14 0.94
N ALA A 100 -2.78 15.23 1.55
CA ALA A 100 -1.52 14.84 0.95
C ALA A 100 -1.30 13.34 1.18
N ASN A 101 -1.29 12.55 0.10
CA ASN A 101 -1.06 11.11 0.19
C ASN A 101 0.41 10.79 -0.13
N ASP A 102 1.07 10.15 0.83
CA ASP A 102 2.42 9.60 0.72
C ASP A 102 3.55 10.64 0.46
N TRP A 103 4.79 10.18 0.47
CA TRP A 103 5.99 11.02 0.39
C TRP A 103 6.08 11.88 -0.87
N HIS A 104 5.42 11.48 -1.97
CA HIS A 104 5.35 12.24 -3.21
C HIS A 104 4.80 13.65 -3.04
N THR A 105 3.93 13.82 -2.04
CA THR A 105 3.26 15.08 -1.72
C THR A 105 3.77 15.66 -0.41
N ALA A 106 4.91 15.20 0.13
CA ALA A 106 5.47 15.67 1.39
C ALA A 106 5.81 17.18 1.38
N LEU A 107 6.06 17.76 0.20
CA LEU A 107 6.25 19.20 0.06
C LEU A 107 4.94 19.98 0.11
N LEU A 108 3.78 19.35 -0.13
CA LEU A 108 2.48 20.01 -0.09
C LEU A 108 2.19 20.57 1.32
N PRO A 109 2.32 19.83 2.43
CA PRO A 109 2.19 20.42 3.77
C PRO A 109 3.23 21.49 4.11
N VAL A 110 4.42 21.44 3.49
CA VAL A 110 5.48 22.46 3.69
C VAL A 110 5.10 23.75 2.97
N TYR A 111 4.70 23.66 1.70
CA TYR A 111 4.17 24.79 0.94
C TYR A 111 2.90 25.36 1.59
N LEU A 112 2.08 24.47 2.15
CA LEU A 112 0.89 24.80 2.90
C LEU A 112 1.18 24.80 4.40
N GLN A 113 2.29 25.37 4.89
CA GLN A 113 2.55 25.55 6.33
C GLN A 113 1.36 26.21 7.08
N THR A 114 0.45 26.85 6.33
CA THR A 114 -0.82 27.44 6.73
C THR A 114 -2.00 26.45 6.82
N SER A 115 -1.84 25.17 6.48
CA SER A 115 -2.90 24.15 6.43
C SER A 115 -3.70 24.09 7.72
N HIS A 116 -5.02 23.89 7.62
CA HIS A 116 -5.90 23.84 8.79
C HIS A 116 -5.75 22.54 9.60
N ARG A 117 -5.50 21.39 8.95
CA ARG A 117 -5.34 20.06 9.58
C ARG A 117 -4.32 19.20 8.84
N LEU A 118 -3.65 18.32 9.59
CA LEU A 118 -2.75 17.26 9.09
C LEU A 118 -3.33 15.91 9.51
N VAL A 119 -3.30 14.93 8.62
CA VAL A 119 -3.79 13.57 8.93
C VAL A 119 -2.72 12.52 8.66
N ALA A 120 -2.68 11.50 9.50
CA ALA A 120 -1.88 10.30 9.30
C ALA A 120 -2.79 9.06 9.32
N VAL A 121 -2.33 7.96 8.76
CA VAL A 121 -3.13 6.73 8.56
C VAL A 121 -3.30 5.86 9.82
N SER A 122 -2.76 6.28 10.96
CA SER A 122 -3.08 5.72 12.28
C SER A 122 -2.70 6.68 13.40
N HIS A 123 -3.25 6.44 14.60
CA HIS A 123 -2.89 7.22 15.78
C HIS A 123 -1.42 7.03 16.19
N GLY A 124 -0.91 5.80 16.11
CA GLY A 124 0.48 5.49 16.42
C GLY A 124 1.43 6.17 15.44
N TYR A 125 1.15 6.05 14.13
CA TYR A 125 1.97 6.66 13.10
C TYR A 125 1.96 8.19 13.15
N ALA A 126 0.82 8.81 13.48
CA ALA A 126 0.77 10.25 13.74
C ALA A 126 1.74 10.68 14.84
N TRP A 127 1.91 9.86 15.87
CA TRP A 127 2.89 10.12 16.93
C TRP A 127 4.33 9.84 16.46
N GLU A 128 4.56 8.76 15.72
CA GLU A 128 5.88 8.41 15.18
C GLU A 128 6.43 9.49 14.24
N CYS A 129 5.60 10.13 13.42
CA CYS A 129 6.02 11.24 12.56
C CYS A 129 6.55 12.46 13.35
N LEU A 130 6.27 12.54 14.66
CA LEU A 130 6.78 13.60 15.54
C LEU A 130 8.12 13.24 16.19
N THR A 131 8.62 12.01 16.02
CA THR A 131 9.93 11.59 16.52
C THR A 131 11.01 11.83 15.45
N PRO A 132 12.28 12.07 15.84
CA PRO A 132 13.37 12.20 14.86
C PRO A 132 13.46 11.02 13.89
N GLU A 133 13.27 9.80 14.40
CA GLU A 133 13.39 8.55 13.67
C GLU A 133 12.21 8.32 12.71
N GLY A 134 10.97 8.58 13.16
CA GLY A 134 9.76 8.36 12.37
C GLY A 134 9.38 9.55 11.47
N GLY A 135 9.79 10.76 11.83
CA GLY A 135 9.53 11.98 11.07
C GLY A 135 10.53 12.27 9.96
N TRP A 136 11.65 11.54 9.88
CA TRP A 136 12.65 11.64 8.80
C TRP A 136 13.05 13.09 8.45
N GLY A 137 13.27 13.92 9.47
CA GLY A 137 13.65 15.33 9.32
C GLY A 137 12.47 16.33 9.29
N LEU A 138 11.23 15.87 9.20
CA LEU A 138 10.02 16.72 9.28
C LEU A 138 9.47 16.87 10.70
N HIS A 139 9.99 16.10 11.66
CA HIS A 139 9.50 16.04 13.05
C HIS A 139 9.42 17.42 13.73
N THR A 140 10.35 18.33 13.47
CA THR A 140 10.30 19.70 14.02
C THR A 140 9.09 20.47 13.48
N ILE A 141 8.90 20.48 12.16
CA ILE A 141 7.80 21.18 11.50
C ILE A 141 6.45 20.56 11.88
N LEU A 142 6.37 19.23 11.89
CA LEU A 142 5.16 18.51 12.32
C LEU A 142 4.89 18.70 13.82
N GLY A 143 5.94 18.86 14.63
CA GLY A 143 5.87 19.17 16.05
C GLY A 143 5.26 20.55 16.31
N GLU A 144 5.68 21.58 15.58
CA GLU A 144 5.08 22.92 15.64
C GLU A 144 3.59 22.89 15.24
N ALA A 145 3.24 22.03 14.28
CA ALA A 145 1.87 21.81 13.81
C ALA A 145 1.14 20.67 14.55
N LYS A 146 1.65 20.14 15.68
CA LYS A 146 1.10 18.93 16.33
C LYS A 146 -0.37 19.05 16.68
N TRP A 147 -0.82 20.25 17.07
CA TRP A 147 -2.22 20.51 17.39
C TRP A 147 -3.17 20.32 16.20
N LYS A 148 -2.64 20.35 14.97
CA LYS A 148 -3.34 20.08 13.71
C LYS A 148 -3.31 18.60 13.29
N LEU A 149 -2.37 17.82 13.84
CA LEU A 149 -2.12 16.43 13.43
C LEU A 149 -3.09 15.45 14.12
N ARG A 150 -3.73 14.61 13.30
CA ARG A 150 -4.64 13.55 13.74
C ARG A 150 -4.36 12.26 13.00
N GLY A 151 -4.19 11.17 13.73
CA GLY A 151 -4.26 9.84 13.15
C GLY A 151 -5.70 9.44 12.89
N ILE A 152 -5.97 8.86 11.73
CA ILE A 152 -7.25 8.23 11.37
C ILE A 152 -6.89 6.84 10.84
N VAL A 153 -7.37 5.80 11.52
CA VAL A 153 -7.07 4.41 11.16
C VAL A 153 -7.71 4.08 9.81
N ASN A 154 -6.94 3.49 8.90
CA ASN A 154 -7.47 3.04 7.61
C ASN A 154 -8.50 1.91 7.82
N GLY A 155 -9.47 1.84 6.91
CA GLY A 155 -10.37 0.70 6.79
C GLY A 155 -9.84 -0.35 5.81
N ILE A 156 -10.55 -1.47 5.75
CA ILE A 156 -10.42 -2.47 4.68
C ILE A 156 -11.73 -2.54 3.89
N ASP A 157 -11.68 -3.04 2.66
CA ASP A 157 -12.88 -3.38 1.91
C ASP A 157 -13.46 -4.71 2.44
N THR A 158 -14.54 -4.62 3.21
CA THR A 158 -15.23 -5.78 3.80
C THR A 158 -16.13 -6.53 2.82
N GLN A 159 -16.22 -6.10 1.56
CA GLN A 159 -16.83 -6.90 0.49
C GLN A 159 -15.79 -7.79 -0.18
N GLU A 160 -14.56 -7.28 -0.37
CA GLU A 160 -13.44 -8.03 -0.91
C GLU A 160 -12.88 -9.02 0.13
N TRP A 161 -12.59 -8.55 1.35
CA TRP A 161 -12.00 -9.35 2.43
C TRP A 161 -13.06 -9.82 3.42
N ASN A 162 -13.81 -10.85 3.04
CA ASN A 162 -14.89 -11.37 3.88
C ASN A 162 -15.05 -12.90 3.77
N PRO A 163 -14.77 -13.66 4.85
CA PRO A 163 -14.74 -15.11 4.79
C PRO A 163 -16.09 -15.75 4.44
N VAL A 164 -17.20 -15.02 4.59
CA VAL A 164 -18.55 -15.52 4.28
C VAL A 164 -18.80 -15.63 2.78
N ASN A 165 -18.23 -14.72 1.98
CA ASN A 165 -18.47 -14.61 0.54
C ASN A 165 -17.19 -14.50 -0.32
N ASP A 166 -16.02 -14.67 0.29
CA ASP A 166 -14.72 -14.70 -0.39
C ASP A 166 -14.70 -15.72 -1.53
N VAL A 167 -14.54 -15.21 -2.75
CA VAL A 167 -14.50 -16.00 -3.99
C VAL A 167 -13.28 -16.92 -4.07
N HIS A 168 -12.22 -16.64 -3.31
CA HIS A 168 -11.00 -17.45 -3.28
C HIS A 168 -11.09 -18.65 -2.34
N LEU A 169 -12.10 -18.67 -1.46
CA LEU A 169 -12.45 -19.77 -0.54
C LEU A 169 -13.61 -20.64 -1.05
N GLN A 170 -14.26 -20.23 -2.13
CA GLN A 170 -15.29 -21.04 -2.79
C GLN A 170 -14.64 -22.27 -3.45
N ALA A 171 -15.29 -23.43 -3.31
CA ALA A 171 -14.85 -24.66 -3.94
C ALA A 171 -14.78 -24.47 -5.46
N SER A 172 -13.56 -24.41 -6.00
CA SER A 172 -13.35 -23.98 -7.40
C SER A 172 -13.74 -25.04 -8.44
N ARG A 173 -14.06 -26.29 -8.05
CA ARG A 173 -14.41 -27.41 -8.95
C ARG A 173 -15.38 -28.43 -8.33
N ALA A 174 -16.12 -29.14 -9.18
CA ALA A 174 -16.84 -30.37 -8.81
C ALA A 174 -15.82 -31.43 -8.36
N GLY A 175 -15.66 -31.58 -7.04
CA GLY A 175 -14.59 -32.36 -6.40
C GLY A 175 -13.87 -31.60 -5.28
N GLY A 176 -13.94 -30.26 -5.27
CA GLY A 176 -13.48 -29.36 -4.20
C GLY A 176 -11.96 -29.27 -4.05
N ASP A 177 -11.43 -28.06 -3.90
CA ASP A 177 -10.04 -27.81 -3.46
C ASP A 177 -9.92 -27.74 -1.93
N GLY A 178 -10.93 -28.22 -1.21
CA GLY A 178 -10.97 -28.34 0.26
C GLY A 178 -11.36 -27.07 1.01
N TYR A 179 -11.20 -25.89 0.39
CA TYR A 179 -11.56 -24.61 1.00
C TYR A 179 -13.07 -24.46 1.22
N THR A 180 -13.42 -23.63 2.18
CA THR A 180 -14.81 -23.29 2.47
C THR A 180 -14.91 -21.86 2.96
N ASN A 181 -15.97 -21.17 2.54
CA ASN A 181 -16.41 -19.98 3.23
C ASN A 181 -16.87 -20.33 4.64
N TYR A 182 -16.77 -19.37 5.54
CA TYR A 182 -17.19 -19.51 6.94
C TYR A 182 -17.58 -18.16 7.54
N SER A 183 -18.34 -18.23 8.61
CA SER A 183 -18.84 -17.12 9.43
C SER A 183 -18.31 -17.24 10.86
N MET A 184 -18.78 -16.35 11.74
CA MET A 184 -18.50 -16.47 13.18
C MET A 184 -19.12 -17.74 13.81
N ALA A 185 -20.21 -18.27 13.25
CA ALA A 185 -20.92 -19.43 13.82
C ALA A 185 -20.15 -20.75 13.63
N ASP A 186 -19.39 -20.87 12.54
CA ASP A 186 -18.65 -22.06 12.10
C ASP A 186 -17.15 -21.79 11.97
N LEU A 187 -16.66 -20.71 12.61
CA LEU A 187 -15.29 -20.20 12.52
C LEU A 187 -14.23 -21.29 12.72
N VAL A 188 -14.38 -22.13 13.74
CA VAL A 188 -13.39 -23.18 14.08
C VAL A 188 -13.29 -24.22 12.98
N GLU A 189 -14.42 -24.73 12.49
CA GLU A 189 -14.46 -25.74 11.43
C GLU A 189 -14.03 -25.13 10.09
N GLY A 190 -14.47 -23.90 9.79
CA GLY A 190 -14.08 -23.17 8.59
C GLY A 190 -12.58 -22.96 8.49
N LYS A 191 -11.96 -22.41 9.55
CA LYS A 191 -10.49 -22.24 9.63
C LYS A 191 -9.77 -23.58 9.52
N ARG A 192 -10.25 -24.63 10.20
CA ARG A 192 -9.65 -25.97 10.15
C ARG A 192 -9.63 -26.54 8.73
N ARG A 193 -10.76 -26.42 8.00
CA ARG A 193 -10.86 -26.85 6.60
C ARG A 193 -9.96 -26.04 5.68
N CYS A 194 -9.96 -24.71 5.80
CA CYS A 194 -9.08 -23.86 5.01
C CYS A 194 -7.59 -24.12 5.28
N LYS A 195 -7.22 -24.40 6.54
CA LYS A 195 -5.86 -24.80 6.91
C LYS A 195 -5.44 -26.10 6.25
N MET A 196 -6.27 -27.14 6.34
CA MET A 196 -5.99 -28.43 5.71
C MET A 196 -5.93 -28.33 4.18
N ALA A 197 -6.80 -27.51 3.60
CA ALA A 197 -6.80 -27.22 2.16
C ALA A 197 -5.50 -26.51 1.73
N LEU A 198 -5.04 -25.53 2.51
CA LEU A 198 -3.78 -24.83 2.27
C LEU A 198 -2.57 -25.75 2.43
N GLN A 199 -2.55 -26.60 3.45
CA GLN A 199 -1.52 -27.63 3.62
C GLN A 199 -1.47 -28.54 2.39
N ALA A 200 -2.62 -29.04 1.92
CA ALA A 200 -2.70 -29.91 0.76
C ALA A 200 -2.27 -29.20 -0.54
N GLU A 201 -2.74 -27.98 -0.77
CA GLU A 201 -2.38 -27.17 -1.96
C GLU A 201 -0.88 -26.87 -2.02
N LEU A 202 -0.28 -26.59 -0.87
CA LEU A 202 1.15 -26.34 -0.77
C LEU A 202 1.97 -27.63 -0.64
N GLY A 203 1.36 -28.82 -0.56
CA GLY A 203 2.09 -30.08 -0.38
C GLY A 203 2.86 -30.14 0.95
N LEU A 204 2.32 -29.52 2.00
CA LEU A 204 2.77 -29.68 3.38
C LEU A 204 2.05 -30.89 4.02
N PRO A 205 2.60 -31.50 5.08
CA PRO A 205 1.89 -32.50 5.88
C PRO A 205 0.54 -31.95 6.34
N VAL A 206 -0.55 -32.61 5.92
CA VAL A 206 -1.91 -32.21 6.28
C VAL A 206 -2.18 -32.63 7.71
N SER A 207 -2.15 -31.68 8.62
CA SER A 207 -2.50 -31.87 10.02
C SER A 207 -3.07 -30.57 10.58
N PRO A 208 -4.34 -30.57 10.99
CA PRO A 208 -4.97 -29.38 11.56
C PRO A 208 -4.37 -28.97 12.91
N ASP A 209 -3.66 -29.89 13.58
CA ASP A 209 -3.10 -29.68 14.91
C ASP A 209 -1.68 -29.07 14.89
N ILE A 210 -1.02 -28.99 13.73
CA ILE A 210 0.28 -28.32 13.57
C ILE A 210 0.05 -26.82 13.39
N PRO A 211 0.52 -25.92 14.27
CA PRO A 211 0.38 -24.49 14.08
C PRO A 211 0.98 -24.00 12.76
N MET A 212 0.27 -23.11 12.07
CA MET A 212 0.71 -22.52 10.81
C MET A 212 0.90 -21.01 10.95
N LEU A 213 2.12 -20.58 10.65
CA LEU A 213 2.55 -19.18 10.61
C LEU A 213 2.55 -18.69 9.15
N GLY A 214 1.88 -17.57 8.89
CA GLY A 214 1.79 -16.96 7.56
C GLY A 214 2.45 -15.59 7.49
N PHE A 215 3.19 -15.30 6.43
CA PHE A 215 3.65 -13.95 6.09
C PHE A 215 3.17 -13.59 4.69
N ILE A 216 2.59 -12.41 4.54
CA ILE A 216 2.20 -11.84 3.25
C ILE A 216 2.72 -10.40 3.21
N GLY A 217 3.54 -10.06 2.22
CA GLY A 217 3.98 -8.68 2.08
C GLY A 217 5.11 -8.47 1.08
N ARG A 218 5.45 -7.20 0.87
CA ARG A 218 6.65 -6.82 0.12
C ARG A 218 7.89 -7.35 0.84
N LEU A 219 8.82 -7.92 0.08
CA LEU A 219 10.10 -8.38 0.61
C LEU A 219 11.05 -7.18 0.69
N ASP A 220 10.95 -6.47 1.80
CA ASP A 220 11.76 -5.32 2.14
C ASP A 220 12.17 -5.36 3.63
N TYR A 221 13.29 -4.75 3.98
CA TYR A 221 13.74 -4.66 5.37
C TYR A 221 12.73 -3.93 6.28
N GLN A 222 11.92 -3.02 5.73
CA GLN A 222 10.79 -2.44 6.46
C GLN A 222 9.88 -3.54 7.05
N LYS A 223 9.58 -4.57 6.27
CA LYS A 223 8.62 -5.63 6.61
C LYS A 223 9.20 -6.73 7.48
N GLY A 224 10.49 -6.63 7.82
CA GLY A 224 11.14 -7.53 8.79
C GLY A 224 11.30 -8.98 8.33
N VAL A 225 11.29 -9.24 7.02
CA VAL A 225 11.45 -10.61 6.49
C VAL A 225 12.81 -11.21 6.88
N ASP A 226 13.82 -10.37 6.98
CA ASP A 226 15.14 -10.72 7.48
C ASP A 226 15.10 -11.25 8.93
N LEU A 227 14.19 -10.74 9.77
CA LEU A 227 14.02 -11.25 11.13
C LEU A 227 13.45 -12.68 11.14
N ILE A 228 12.57 -13.01 10.18
CA ILE A 228 12.07 -14.38 10.00
C ILE A 228 13.22 -15.30 9.55
N ARG A 229 14.00 -14.85 8.56
CA ARG A 229 15.19 -15.59 8.09
C ARG A 229 16.18 -15.85 9.22
N ASP A 230 16.48 -14.84 10.02
CA ASP A 230 17.50 -14.93 11.08
C ASP A 230 17.07 -15.85 12.23
N ASN A 231 15.76 -16.07 12.41
CA ASN A 231 15.19 -17.00 13.39
C ASN A 231 14.71 -18.34 12.77
N TYR A 232 14.99 -18.57 11.49
CA TYR A 232 14.44 -19.70 10.75
C TYR A 232 14.82 -21.06 11.37
N ASP A 233 16.09 -21.26 11.75
CA ASP A 233 16.53 -22.54 12.29
C ASP A 233 15.83 -22.89 13.60
N TRP A 234 15.59 -21.87 14.45
CA TRP A 234 14.79 -22.03 15.66
C TRP A 234 13.32 -22.37 15.32
N LEU A 235 12.70 -21.63 14.39
CA LEU A 235 11.33 -21.92 13.95
C LEU A 235 11.17 -23.34 13.41
N MET A 236 12.13 -23.84 12.64
CA MET A 236 12.08 -25.20 12.08
C MET A 236 12.37 -26.30 13.11
N SER A 237 13.02 -25.95 14.23
CA SER A 237 13.16 -26.87 15.37
C SER A 237 11.85 -27.11 16.13
N GLU A 238 10.89 -26.19 15.97
CA GLU A 238 9.56 -26.29 16.55
C GLU A 238 8.60 -27.07 15.64
N LYS A 239 7.54 -27.64 16.22
CA LYS A 239 6.50 -28.36 15.47
C LYS A 239 5.51 -27.37 14.85
N VAL A 240 5.98 -26.56 13.90
CA VAL A 240 5.19 -25.55 13.18
C VAL A 240 5.36 -25.66 11.67
N GLN A 241 4.45 -25.03 10.93
CA GLN A 241 4.56 -24.79 9.50
C GLN A 241 4.68 -23.29 9.22
N LEU A 242 5.51 -22.91 8.25
CA LEU A 242 5.75 -21.54 7.84
C LEU A 242 5.40 -21.36 6.36
N VAL A 243 4.52 -20.41 6.06
CA VAL A 243 4.11 -20.06 4.71
C VAL A 243 4.43 -18.58 4.47
N LEU A 244 5.24 -18.30 3.45
CA LEU A 244 5.68 -16.95 3.10
C LEU A 244 5.24 -16.63 1.68
N LEU A 245 4.60 -15.48 1.47
CA LEU A 245 4.22 -14.96 0.16
C LEU A 245 4.70 -13.52 -0.01
N GLY A 246 5.50 -13.26 -1.05
CA GLY A 246 5.92 -11.90 -1.35
C GLY A 246 6.86 -11.78 -2.54
N SER A 247 7.09 -10.56 -2.99
CA SER A 247 8.14 -10.20 -3.94
C SER A 247 8.80 -8.89 -3.54
N GLY A 248 10.01 -8.64 -4.02
CA GLY A 248 10.74 -7.42 -3.66
C GLY A 248 12.22 -7.53 -3.95
N ARG A 249 13.05 -7.38 -2.91
CA ARG A 249 14.50 -7.40 -3.08
C ARG A 249 15.02 -8.82 -3.37
N ASP A 250 15.95 -8.93 -4.32
CA ASP A 250 16.53 -10.20 -4.76
C ASP A 250 17.16 -11.01 -3.61
N ASP A 251 17.79 -10.35 -2.64
CA ASP A 251 18.41 -11.00 -1.48
C ASP A 251 17.37 -11.68 -0.57
N LEU A 252 16.21 -11.06 -0.40
CA LEU A 252 15.10 -11.59 0.40
C LEU A 252 14.30 -12.64 -0.37
N GLU A 253 14.14 -12.48 -1.69
CA GLU A 253 13.57 -13.53 -2.55
C GLU A 253 14.41 -14.81 -2.53
N ALA A 254 15.74 -14.67 -2.62
CA ALA A 254 16.66 -15.79 -2.51
C ALA A 254 16.55 -16.48 -1.15
N ALA A 255 16.41 -15.71 -0.06
CA ALA A 255 16.21 -16.26 1.28
C ALA A 255 14.92 -17.09 1.39
N LEU A 256 13.80 -16.65 0.81
CA LEU A 256 12.55 -17.42 0.78
C LEU A 256 12.73 -18.78 0.07
N ARG A 257 13.39 -18.78 -1.09
CA ARG A 257 13.67 -20.00 -1.86
C ARG A 257 14.61 -20.96 -1.10
N ASP A 258 15.62 -20.42 -0.42
CA ASP A 258 16.53 -21.20 0.42
C ASP A 258 15.81 -21.84 1.62
N MET A 259 15.00 -21.06 2.34
CA MET A 259 14.20 -21.55 3.47
C MET A 259 13.22 -22.66 3.05
N GLU A 260 12.60 -22.55 1.89
CA GLU A 260 11.78 -23.64 1.34
C GLU A 260 12.64 -24.88 1.02
N ALA A 261 13.78 -24.70 0.36
CA ALA A 261 14.64 -25.80 -0.06
C ALA A 261 15.18 -26.61 1.13
N ARG A 262 15.47 -25.96 2.25
CA ARG A 262 16.02 -26.60 3.46
C ARG A 262 15.00 -27.47 4.22
N ASN A 263 13.74 -27.05 4.31
CA ASN A 263 12.70 -27.81 5.05
C ASN A 263 11.37 -27.82 4.30
N LYS A 264 11.28 -28.58 3.20
CA LYS A 264 10.05 -28.64 2.41
C LYS A 264 8.85 -29.24 3.16
N ASP A 265 9.02 -29.98 4.24
CA ASP A 265 7.86 -30.51 4.96
C ASP A 265 7.31 -29.51 6.01
N GLN A 266 7.99 -28.39 6.23
CA GLN A 266 7.59 -27.37 7.21
C GLN A 266 7.50 -25.95 6.64
N CYS A 267 8.28 -25.60 5.62
CA CYS A 267 8.37 -24.26 5.08
C CYS A 267 8.01 -24.19 3.59
N ARG A 268 7.21 -23.18 3.21
CA ARG A 268 6.85 -22.85 1.83
C ARG A 268 7.09 -21.37 1.58
N GLY A 269 8.01 -21.06 0.65
CA GLY A 269 8.35 -19.70 0.25
C GLY A 269 7.88 -19.42 -1.17
N TRP A 270 6.76 -18.72 -1.32
CA TRP A 270 6.26 -18.29 -2.62
C TRP A 270 6.80 -16.90 -2.97
N VAL A 271 7.67 -16.85 -3.98
CA VAL A 271 8.14 -15.58 -4.54
C VAL A 271 7.21 -15.11 -5.67
N GLY A 272 6.52 -13.99 -5.45
CA GLY A 272 5.59 -13.41 -6.41
C GLY A 272 4.40 -12.72 -5.74
N PHE A 273 3.41 -12.38 -6.57
CA PHE A 273 2.16 -11.77 -6.12
C PHE A 273 0.99 -12.66 -6.54
N SER A 274 0.11 -12.98 -5.59
CA SER A 274 -1.11 -13.75 -5.85
C SER A 274 -2.19 -13.36 -4.85
N VAL A 275 -3.20 -12.63 -5.33
CA VAL A 275 -4.37 -12.25 -4.51
C VAL A 275 -5.05 -13.49 -3.95
N LYS A 276 -5.32 -14.48 -4.81
CA LYS A 276 -5.92 -15.77 -4.41
C LYS A 276 -5.15 -16.45 -3.27
N MET A 277 -3.82 -16.50 -3.35
CA MET A 277 -3.00 -17.13 -2.31
C MET A 277 -2.97 -16.30 -1.03
N ALA A 278 -2.98 -14.96 -1.12
CA ALA A 278 -3.07 -14.09 0.05
C ALA A 278 -4.37 -14.35 0.85
N HIS A 279 -5.52 -14.44 0.19
CA HIS A 279 -6.79 -14.81 0.83
C HIS A 279 -6.73 -16.19 1.49
N ARG A 280 -6.15 -17.18 0.81
CA ARG A 280 -6.00 -18.55 1.32
C ARG A 280 -5.07 -18.65 2.51
N ILE A 281 -3.95 -17.92 2.50
CA ILE A 281 -3.02 -17.82 3.63
C ILE A 281 -3.73 -17.17 4.83
N THR A 282 -4.42 -16.04 4.64
CA THR A 282 -5.20 -15.38 5.69
C THR A 282 -6.29 -16.30 6.27
N ALA A 283 -6.96 -17.07 5.41
CA ALA A 283 -7.99 -18.03 5.80
C ALA A 283 -7.44 -19.37 6.33
N GLY A 284 -6.18 -19.72 6.11
CA GLY A 284 -5.59 -21.01 6.48
C GLY A 284 -4.61 -20.95 7.65
N CYS A 285 -3.91 -19.83 7.85
CA CYS A 285 -2.93 -19.69 8.93
C CYS A 285 -3.61 -19.43 10.27
N ASP A 286 -2.91 -19.83 11.34
CA ASP A 286 -3.29 -19.58 12.72
C ASP A 286 -2.72 -18.24 13.22
N VAL A 287 -1.51 -17.90 12.78
CA VAL A 287 -0.81 -16.65 13.15
C VAL A 287 -0.27 -15.98 11.89
N LEU A 288 -0.57 -14.70 11.71
CA LEU A 288 0.06 -13.88 10.69
C LEU A 288 1.25 -13.12 11.30
N LEU A 289 2.43 -13.34 10.73
CA LEU A 289 3.66 -12.67 11.11
C LEU A 289 3.72 -11.28 10.46
N MET A 290 3.75 -10.25 11.29
CA MET A 290 3.92 -8.85 10.86
C MET A 290 5.12 -8.22 11.59
N PRO A 291 6.36 -8.69 11.38
CA PRO A 291 7.54 -8.24 12.12
C PRO A 291 8.10 -6.90 11.60
N SER A 292 7.22 -6.01 11.13
CA SER A 292 7.59 -4.74 10.52
C SER A 292 8.39 -3.87 11.51
N ARG A 293 9.47 -3.25 11.03
CA ARG A 293 10.22 -2.24 11.79
C ARG A 293 9.40 -0.96 11.99
N PHE A 294 8.55 -0.64 11.02
CA PHE A 294 7.53 0.40 11.10
C PHE A 294 6.34 0.06 10.20
N GLU A 295 5.14 0.33 10.67
CA GLU A 295 3.89 0.04 9.97
C GLU A 295 2.92 1.21 10.14
N PRO A 296 2.77 2.10 9.13
CA PRO A 296 1.93 3.28 9.26
C PRO A 296 0.48 2.96 9.63
N CYS A 297 -0.05 1.85 9.10
CA CYS A 297 -1.34 1.28 9.51
C CYS A 297 -1.30 -0.25 9.39
N GLY A 298 -0.98 -0.76 8.20
CA GLY A 298 -1.13 -2.18 7.86
C GLY A 298 -2.59 -2.49 7.51
N THR A 299 -2.84 -2.85 6.26
CA THR A 299 -4.17 -3.18 5.71
C THR A 299 -4.13 -4.52 5.03
#